data_AF-A0A812Q794-F1
#
_entry.id   AF-A0A812Q794-F1
#
_cell.length_a   1.000
_cell.length_b   1.000
_cell.length_c   1.000
_cell.angle_alpha   90.00
_cell.angle_beta   90.00
_cell.angle_gamma   90.00
#
_symmetry.space_group_name_H-M   'P 1'
#
loop_
_entity.id
_entity.type
_entity.pdbx_description
1 polymer ?
#
loop_
_entity_poly.entity_id
_entity_poly.type
_entity_poly.pdbx_seq_one_letter_code
_entity_poly.pdbx_strand_id
1 'polypeptide(L)'
;MDGNQLVRRCEDVAEEPISPFLIQADLDDRQLDDDAEVGEWKYFVLDPKGVTLRSRPTYEKAAKLKARLEEGEVVEVLERQEGADTVFLRVEGRDGSTGWVFTTQPGPAPFLRLLEVEVKKCSLYFQVLATRGCPLRSRCSLVDAAKVGKAEAGQLLRVVSRLEVGGTRCFGLESGEWVVCPKDLEPPLKGPLEVRKMNNEEAEVQAEESVMLRKEPTDLPWAATKKVLLPKSKVLAIRRAHLQGEMWMEVMQLGGMSGWMPASDLQLEFSVSDLPRRSR
;
A
#
# COMPACT_ATOMS: atom_id res chain seq x y z
N MET A 1 41.16 -26.46 -36.73
CA MET A 1 42.11 -25.56 -36.05
C MET A 1 42.02 -25.88 -34.58
N ASP A 2 42.91 -26.77 -34.18
CA ASP A 2 43.10 -27.31 -32.84
C ASP A 2 43.62 -26.24 -31.88
N GLY A 3 43.21 -26.30 -30.61
CA GLY A 3 43.55 -25.26 -29.64
C GLY A 3 43.40 -25.67 -28.18
N ASN A 4 44.32 -26.52 -27.73
CA ASN A 4 44.88 -26.66 -26.38
C ASN A 4 43.97 -26.71 -25.13
N GLN A 5 43.88 -27.93 -24.61
CA GLN A 5 43.74 -28.22 -23.18
C GLN A 5 44.91 -27.64 -22.36
N LEU A 6 44.60 -27.04 -21.21
CA LEU A 6 45.58 -26.75 -20.16
C LEU A 6 45.09 -27.39 -18.86
N VAL A 7 45.56 -28.61 -18.61
CA VAL A 7 45.38 -29.33 -17.35
C VAL A 7 46.38 -28.78 -16.34
N ARG A 8 45.91 -28.05 -15.32
CA ARG A 8 46.72 -27.70 -14.15
C ARG A 8 46.56 -28.78 -13.08
N ARG A 9 47.66 -29.47 -12.78
CA ARG A 9 47.83 -30.29 -11.57
C ARG A 9 47.81 -29.36 -10.36
N CYS A 10 46.89 -29.60 -9.43
CA CYS A 10 47.00 -29.08 -8.07
C CYS A 10 47.94 -30.00 -7.29
N GLU A 11 48.92 -29.41 -6.64
CA GLU A 11 49.89 -30.08 -5.78
C GLU A 11 49.27 -30.31 -4.40
N ASP A 12 49.43 -31.53 -3.89
CA ASP A 12 49.00 -31.97 -2.57
C ASP A 12 49.80 -31.23 -1.48
N VAL A 13 49.14 -30.36 -0.72
CA VAL A 13 49.69 -29.75 0.49
C VAL A 13 49.27 -30.63 1.67
N ALA A 14 50.28 -31.19 2.35
CA ALA A 14 50.13 -32.06 3.51
C ALA A 14 49.37 -31.35 4.65
N GLU A 15 48.32 -32.01 5.14
CA GLU A 15 47.56 -31.61 6.32
C GLU A 15 48.37 -31.91 7.59
N GLU A 16 48.66 -30.89 8.39
CA GLU A 16 49.15 -31.09 9.76
C GLU A 16 47.99 -31.41 10.71
N PRO A 17 48.15 -32.37 11.65
CA PRO A 17 47.11 -32.75 12.59
C PRO A 17 46.87 -31.64 13.62
N ILE A 18 45.74 -30.95 13.49
CA ILE A 18 45.26 -29.97 14.47
C ILE A 18 44.90 -30.69 15.77
N SER A 19 45.60 -30.31 16.84
CA SER A 19 45.41 -30.78 18.21
C SER A 19 43.98 -30.53 18.73
N PRO A 20 43.32 -31.52 19.37
CA PRO A 20 41.99 -31.35 19.96
C PRO A 20 42.12 -30.69 21.33
N PHE A 21 42.40 -29.38 21.36
CA PHE A 21 42.24 -28.61 22.57
C PHE A 21 40.74 -28.35 22.80
N LEU A 22 40.18 -29.13 23.72
CA LEU A 22 38.91 -28.86 24.41
C LEU A 22 38.95 -27.45 25.02
N ILE A 23 38.42 -26.48 24.29
CA ILE A 23 37.90 -25.25 24.90
C ILE A 23 36.45 -25.58 25.27
N GLN A 24 36.26 -26.10 26.49
CA GLN A 24 34.97 -26.00 27.16
C GLN A 24 34.72 -24.52 27.40
N ALA A 25 34.11 -23.86 26.42
CA ALA A 25 33.44 -22.60 26.66
C ALA A 25 32.21 -22.94 27.52
N ASP A 26 32.38 -22.81 28.83
CA ASP A 26 31.27 -22.56 29.75
C ASP A 26 30.64 -21.24 29.29
N LEU A 27 29.75 -21.35 28.31
CA LEU A 27 28.88 -20.29 27.86
C LEU A 27 27.90 -20.03 29.00
N ASP A 28 28.31 -19.07 29.83
CA ASP A 28 27.49 -18.33 30.78
C ASP A 28 26.09 -18.14 30.19
N ASP A 29 25.13 -18.90 30.71
CA ASP A 29 23.69 -18.85 30.46
C ASP A 29 23.10 -17.60 31.14
N ARG A 30 23.81 -16.47 31.00
CA ARG A 30 23.42 -15.18 31.57
C ARG A 30 22.28 -14.62 30.76
N GLN A 31 21.07 -14.83 31.29
CA GLN A 31 19.87 -14.00 31.16
C GLN A 31 20.05 -12.81 30.19
N LEU A 32 19.72 -13.04 28.91
CA LEU A 32 19.55 -12.01 27.87
C LEU A 32 18.08 -11.54 27.80
N ASP A 33 17.35 -11.61 28.92
CA ASP A 33 15.90 -11.39 28.94
C ASP A 33 15.49 -9.94 29.23
N ASP A 34 16.41 -9.02 29.53
CA ASP A 34 16.08 -7.65 30.00
C ASP A 34 16.11 -6.54 28.93
N ASP A 35 16.48 -6.82 27.67
CA ASP A 35 16.63 -5.80 26.62
C ASP A 35 15.50 -5.81 25.56
N ALA A 36 14.37 -6.47 25.84
CA ALA A 36 13.23 -6.46 24.92
C ALA A 36 12.46 -5.13 24.98
N GLU A 37 12.39 -4.42 23.86
CA GLU A 37 11.62 -3.19 23.70
C GLU A 37 10.22 -3.53 23.18
N VAL A 38 9.18 -3.18 23.96
CA VAL A 38 7.78 -3.34 23.55
C VAL A 38 7.23 -2.02 23.04
N GLY A 39 6.56 -2.05 21.89
CA GLY A 39 6.04 -0.85 21.23
C GLY A 39 5.36 -1.17 19.91
N GLU A 40 5.00 -0.11 19.17
CA GLU A 40 4.31 -0.21 17.89
C GLU A 40 5.18 0.40 16.80
N TRP A 41 5.78 -0.46 15.98
CA TRP A 41 6.57 -0.02 14.82
C TRP A 41 6.08 -0.68 13.55
N LYS A 42 6.42 -0.07 12.41
CA LYS A 42 6.08 -0.62 11.09
C LYS A 42 7.34 -0.95 10.34
N TYR A 43 7.41 -2.17 9.83
CA TYR A 43 8.51 -2.62 8.99
C TYR A 43 8.02 -3.05 7.63
N PHE A 44 8.82 -2.76 6.62
CA PHE A 44 8.62 -3.16 5.23
C PHE A 44 9.51 -4.36 4.89
N VAL A 45 8.94 -5.41 4.34
CA VAL A 45 9.67 -6.62 3.96
C VAL A 45 10.37 -6.42 2.61
N LEU A 46 11.70 -6.40 2.64
CA LEU A 46 12.57 -6.21 1.47
C LEU A 46 13.02 -7.53 0.83
N ASP A 47 12.99 -8.65 1.55
CA ASP A 47 13.48 -9.93 1.03
C ASP A 47 12.63 -10.41 -0.16
N PRO A 48 13.18 -10.60 -1.37
CA PRO A 48 12.42 -11.04 -2.55
C PRO A 48 11.75 -12.40 -2.38
N LYS A 49 12.29 -13.25 -1.50
CA LYS A 49 11.69 -14.54 -1.15
C LYS A 49 10.73 -14.40 0.03
N GLY A 50 10.62 -13.25 0.68
CA GLY A 50 9.89 -13.11 1.93
C GLY A 50 10.60 -13.77 3.11
N VAL A 51 9.99 -13.68 4.29
CA VAL A 51 10.63 -14.06 5.57
C VAL A 51 9.73 -15.02 6.34
N THR A 52 10.24 -16.22 6.65
CA THR A 52 9.51 -17.21 7.47
C THR A 52 9.57 -16.80 8.94
N LEU A 53 8.42 -16.79 9.62
CA LEU A 53 8.33 -16.50 11.04
C LEU A 53 8.99 -17.60 11.88
N ARG A 54 9.37 -17.28 13.11
CA ARG A 54 10.03 -18.19 14.04
C ARG A 54 9.39 -18.19 15.42
N SER A 55 9.48 -19.30 16.14
CA SER A 55 8.94 -19.41 17.50
C SER A 55 9.73 -18.60 18.53
N ARG A 56 11.01 -18.31 18.25
CA ARG A 56 11.94 -17.60 19.14
C ARG A 56 12.88 -16.67 18.35
N PRO A 57 13.48 -15.64 18.99
CA PRO A 57 14.42 -14.70 18.39
C PRO A 57 15.78 -15.38 18.10
N THR A 58 15.81 -16.23 17.07
CA THR A 58 17.00 -17.03 16.71
C THR A 58 17.12 -17.21 15.20
N TYR A 59 18.32 -17.58 14.74
CA TYR A 59 18.57 -17.97 13.36
C TYR A 59 18.30 -19.45 13.07
N GLU A 60 18.15 -20.29 14.10
CA GLU A 60 18.05 -21.74 13.97
C GLU A 60 16.89 -22.21 13.11
N LYS A 61 17.15 -22.97 12.04
CA LYS A 61 16.12 -23.41 11.10
C LYS A 61 14.99 -24.23 11.76
N ALA A 62 15.27 -24.91 12.87
CA ALA A 62 14.29 -25.69 13.64
C ALA A 62 13.20 -24.82 14.29
N ALA A 63 13.47 -23.53 14.52
CA ALA A 63 12.49 -22.60 15.08
C ALA A 63 11.51 -22.04 14.04
N LYS A 64 11.62 -22.41 12.76
CA LYS A 64 10.73 -21.89 11.70
C LYS A 64 9.29 -22.36 11.90
N LEU A 65 8.37 -21.41 11.82
CA LEU A 65 6.94 -21.64 11.77
C LEU A 65 6.48 -21.85 10.32
N LYS A 66 5.22 -22.26 10.14
CA LYS A 66 4.59 -22.39 8.81
C LYS A 66 4.22 -21.04 8.19
N ALA A 67 4.09 -20.00 9.01
CA ALA A 67 3.76 -18.65 8.58
C ALA A 67 4.94 -17.92 7.93
N ARG A 68 4.64 -17.04 6.98
CA ARG A 68 5.63 -16.32 6.18
C ARG A 68 5.11 -14.93 5.83
N LEU A 69 5.99 -13.95 5.94
CA LEU A 69 5.79 -12.60 5.42
C LEU A 69 6.23 -12.53 3.96
N GLU A 70 5.47 -11.83 3.13
CA GLU A 70 5.77 -11.67 1.70
C GLU A 70 6.54 -10.38 1.42
N GLU A 71 7.30 -10.35 0.32
CA GLU A 71 7.98 -9.13 -0.14
C GLU A 71 6.98 -8.00 -0.38
N GLY A 72 7.32 -6.79 0.06
CA GLY A 72 6.50 -5.59 -0.01
C GLY A 72 5.36 -5.54 1.01
N GLU A 73 5.27 -6.49 1.93
CA GLU A 73 4.35 -6.44 3.06
C GLU A 73 4.81 -5.40 4.10
N VAL A 74 3.85 -4.67 4.67
CA VAL A 74 4.08 -3.78 5.82
C VAL A 74 3.52 -4.48 7.05
N VAL A 75 4.40 -4.79 8.00
CA VAL A 75 4.05 -5.52 9.21
C VAL A 75 4.14 -4.62 10.44
N GLU A 76 3.27 -4.88 11.40
CA GLU A 76 3.32 -4.25 12.71
C GLU A 76 4.20 -5.11 13.63
N VAL A 77 5.17 -4.45 14.26
CA VAL A 77 6.10 -5.06 15.20
C VAL A 77 5.61 -4.73 16.61
N LEU A 78 5.47 -5.78 17.41
CA LEU A 78 5.01 -5.73 18.80
C LEU A 78 6.18 -5.63 19.79
N GLU A 79 7.32 -6.20 19.42
CA GLU A 79 8.49 -6.32 20.29
C GLU A 79 9.77 -6.33 19.44
N ARG A 80 10.82 -5.69 19.93
CA ARG A 80 12.16 -5.70 19.37
C ARG A 80 13.12 -6.26 20.40
N GLN A 81 14.04 -7.10 19.96
CA GLN A 81 15.13 -7.58 20.79
C GLN A 81 16.43 -7.41 20.04
N GLU A 82 17.35 -6.64 20.61
CA GLU A 82 18.68 -6.43 20.04
C GLU A 82 19.46 -7.75 20.04
N GLY A 83 20.10 -8.03 18.91
CA GLY A 83 21.03 -9.14 18.73
C GLY A 83 22.43 -8.62 18.41
N ALA A 84 23.38 -9.53 18.25
CA ALA A 84 24.77 -9.14 17.98
C ALA A 84 24.95 -8.33 16.67
N ASP A 85 24.21 -8.67 15.62
CA ASP A 85 24.31 -8.11 14.27
C ASP A 85 22.95 -7.86 13.59
N THR A 86 21.86 -7.97 14.34
CA THR A 86 20.49 -7.79 13.86
C THR A 86 19.59 -7.29 14.98
N VAL A 87 18.42 -6.80 14.60
CA VAL A 87 17.28 -6.69 15.52
C VAL A 87 16.34 -7.85 15.24
N PHE A 88 15.97 -8.60 16.27
CA PHE A 88 14.87 -9.56 16.21
C PHE A 88 13.55 -8.83 16.43
N LEU A 89 12.57 -9.09 15.57
CA LEU A 89 11.28 -8.41 15.60
C LEU A 89 10.19 -9.44 15.81
N ARG A 90 9.38 -9.26 16.84
CA ARG A 90 8.14 -10.02 17.01
C ARG A 90 7.04 -9.32 16.23
N VAL A 91 6.50 -10.02 15.24
CA VAL A 91 5.48 -9.49 14.32
C VAL A 91 4.19 -10.27 14.45
N GLU A 92 3.09 -9.62 14.08
CA GLU A 92 1.82 -10.27 13.79
C GLU A 92 1.62 -10.37 12.27
N GLY A 93 1.48 -11.58 11.76
CA GLY A 93 1.20 -11.87 10.36
C GLY A 93 -0.28 -11.63 10.02
N ARG A 94 -0.58 -11.54 8.72
CA ARG A 94 -1.94 -11.26 8.22
C ARG A 94 -3.00 -12.28 8.64
N ASP A 95 -2.59 -13.53 8.89
CA ASP A 95 -3.44 -14.63 9.36
C ASP A 95 -3.60 -14.65 10.89
N GLY A 96 -3.10 -13.63 11.60
CA GLY A 96 -3.07 -13.57 13.06
C GLY A 96 -1.98 -14.44 13.69
N SER A 97 -1.13 -15.08 12.88
CA SER A 97 0.02 -15.81 13.41
C SER A 97 1.06 -14.83 13.97
N THR A 98 1.63 -15.14 15.13
CA THR A 98 2.70 -14.34 15.72
C THR A 98 4.02 -15.09 15.64
N GLY A 99 5.11 -14.35 15.52
CA GLY A 99 6.44 -14.95 15.54
C GLY A 99 7.55 -13.95 15.33
N TRP A 100 8.77 -14.46 15.40
CA TRP A 100 10.00 -13.69 15.32
C TRP A 100 10.58 -13.69 13.91
N VAL A 101 11.02 -12.53 13.46
CA VAL A 101 11.85 -12.33 12.27
C VAL A 101 13.10 -11.55 12.67
N PHE A 102 14.00 -11.33 11.72
CA PHE A 102 15.22 -10.56 11.95
C PHE A 102 15.46 -9.60 10.79
N THR A 103 15.94 -8.40 11.10
CA THR A 103 16.16 -7.34 10.12
C THR A 103 17.26 -7.66 9.12
N THR A 104 18.33 -8.34 9.54
CA THR A 104 19.50 -8.63 8.68
C THR A 104 19.73 -10.13 8.56
N GLN A 105 19.92 -10.61 7.32
CA GLN A 105 20.30 -12.01 7.10
C GLN A 105 21.78 -12.23 7.50
N PRO A 106 22.09 -13.14 8.45
CA PRO A 106 23.47 -13.44 8.78
C PRO A 106 24.12 -14.21 7.64
N GLY A 107 25.42 -13.97 7.45
CA GLY A 107 26.23 -14.63 6.44
C GLY A 107 27.41 -13.76 5.98
N PRO A 108 28.22 -14.27 5.02
CA PRO A 108 29.38 -13.55 4.50
C PRO A 108 29.02 -12.27 3.71
N ALA A 109 27.77 -12.16 3.28
CA ALA A 109 27.21 -10.98 2.61
C ALA A 109 25.89 -10.62 3.31
N PRO A 110 25.95 -9.92 4.46
CA PRO A 110 24.75 -9.54 5.18
C PRO A 110 23.93 -8.59 4.31
N PHE A 111 22.60 -8.77 4.32
CA PHE A 111 21.69 -7.88 3.62
C PHE A 111 20.42 -7.64 4.45
N LEU A 112 19.86 -6.45 4.28
CA LEU A 112 18.67 -6.01 4.98
C LEU A 112 17.42 -6.70 4.41
N ARG A 113 16.68 -7.39 5.28
CA ARG A 113 15.44 -8.12 4.97
C ARG A 113 14.18 -7.36 5.37
N LEU A 114 14.27 -6.56 6.43
CA LEU A 114 13.18 -5.69 6.88
C LEU A 114 13.73 -4.29 7.16
N LEU A 115 12.98 -3.27 6.74
CA LEU A 115 13.32 -1.87 6.95
C LEU A 115 12.21 -1.19 7.75
N GLU A 116 12.57 -0.46 8.80
CA GLU A 116 11.60 0.36 9.53
C GLU A 116 11.08 1.48 8.62
N VAL A 117 9.77 1.71 8.63
CA VAL A 117 9.12 2.67 7.74
C VAL A 117 8.05 3.50 8.43
N GLU A 118 7.87 4.72 7.96
CA GLU A 118 6.77 5.59 8.36
C GLU A 118 5.60 5.44 7.36
N VAL A 119 4.45 4.96 7.84
CA VAL A 119 3.21 4.93 7.05
C VAL A 119 2.38 6.15 7.38
N LYS A 120 2.34 7.11 6.45
CA LYS A 120 1.59 8.36 6.62
C LYS A 120 0.11 8.12 6.38
N LYS A 121 -0.71 8.19 7.43
CA LYS A 121 -2.18 8.18 7.31
C LYS A 121 -2.64 9.48 6.65
N CYS A 122 -3.57 9.39 5.72
CA CYS A 122 -4.14 10.54 5.03
C CYS A 122 -5.59 10.28 4.63
N SER A 123 -6.26 11.27 4.04
CA SER A 123 -7.55 11.11 3.38
C SER A 123 -7.57 12.01 2.16
N LEU A 124 -6.97 11.51 1.07
CA LEU A 124 -6.73 12.26 -0.15
C LEU A 124 -7.35 11.53 -1.34
N TYR A 125 -7.70 12.27 -2.38
CA TYR A 125 -8.19 11.69 -3.63
C TYR A 125 -7.15 11.84 -4.73
N PHE A 126 -7.04 10.83 -5.58
CA PHE A 126 -6.14 10.80 -6.73
C PHE A 126 -6.89 10.27 -7.95
N GLN A 127 -6.60 10.78 -9.13
CA GLN A 127 -7.18 10.30 -10.39
C GLN A 127 -6.16 9.46 -11.14
N VAL A 128 -6.57 8.31 -11.66
CA VAL A 128 -5.72 7.47 -12.51
C VAL A 128 -5.51 8.15 -13.86
N LEU A 129 -4.26 8.48 -14.20
CA LEU A 129 -3.88 9.06 -15.49
C LEU A 129 -3.46 8.02 -16.52
N ALA A 130 -2.94 6.87 -16.06
CA ALA A 130 -2.47 5.84 -16.95
C ALA A 130 -3.61 5.38 -17.88
N THR A 131 -3.43 5.54 -19.19
CA THR A 131 -4.45 5.22 -20.21
C THR A 131 -4.86 3.75 -20.18
N ARG A 132 -3.90 2.88 -19.84
CA ARG A 132 -4.13 1.45 -19.64
C ARG A 132 -4.57 1.12 -18.22
N GLY A 133 -4.91 2.10 -17.39
CA GLY A 133 -5.19 1.94 -15.96
C GLY A 133 -3.94 1.65 -15.12
N CYS A 134 -4.15 1.43 -13.83
CA CYS A 134 -3.09 1.18 -12.86
C CYS A 134 -3.30 -0.16 -12.14
N PRO A 135 -2.29 -1.04 -12.02
CA PRO A 135 -2.43 -2.28 -11.25
C PRO A 135 -2.73 -2.02 -9.78
N LEU A 136 -3.76 -2.69 -9.25
CA LEU A 136 -4.06 -2.74 -7.83
C LEU A 136 -3.41 -3.96 -7.20
N ARG A 137 -2.84 -3.79 -6.02
CA ARG A 137 -1.97 -4.80 -5.41
C ARG A 137 -2.35 -5.08 -3.95
N SER A 138 -2.22 -6.32 -3.51
CA SER A 138 -2.49 -6.71 -2.12
C SER A 138 -1.48 -6.14 -1.12
N ARG A 139 -0.31 -5.70 -1.62
CA ARG A 139 0.82 -5.18 -0.83
C ARG A 139 1.66 -4.23 -1.67
N CYS A 140 2.61 -3.55 -1.03
CA CYS A 140 3.49 -2.55 -1.63
C CYS A 140 4.64 -3.18 -2.43
N SER A 141 4.33 -4.06 -3.37
CA SER A 141 5.31 -4.81 -4.17
C SER A 141 5.09 -4.62 -5.67
N LEU A 142 6.14 -4.75 -6.48
CA LEU A 142 6.00 -4.80 -7.94
C LEU A 142 5.83 -6.22 -8.50
N VAL A 143 5.99 -7.27 -7.68
CA VAL A 143 5.88 -8.67 -8.13
C VAL A 143 4.47 -8.99 -8.61
N ASP A 144 4.34 -9.78 -9.68
CA ASP A 144 3.03 -10.06 -10.28
C ASP A 144 2.08 -10.80 -9.34
N ALA A 145 2.59 -11.63 -8.44
CA ALA A 145 1.79 -12.32 -7.43
C ALA A 145 1.08 -11.36 -6.45
N ALA A 146 1.56 -10.13 -6.31
CA ALA A 146 0.88 -9.11 -5.51
C ALA A 146 -0.28 -8.45 -6.24
N LYS A 147 -0.42 -8.61 -7.57
CA LYS A 147 -1.48 -7.96 -8.36
C LYS A 147 -2.82 -8.65 -8.11
N VAL A 148 -3.78 -7.89 -7.58
CA VAL A 148 -5.15 -8.38 -7.29
C VAL A 148 -6.21 -7.76 -8.18
N GLY A 149 -5.87 -6.70 -8.91
CA GLY A 149 -6.84 -6.04 -9.77
C GLY A 149 -6.23 -4.90 -10.57
N LYS A 150 -7.09 -3.99 -10.98
CA LYS A 150 -6.75 -2.87 -11.84
C LYS A 150 -7.73 -1.73 -11.62
N ALA A 151 -7.21 -0.52 -11.44
CA ALA A 151 -7.97 0.71 -11.50
C ALA A 151 -8.00 1.23 -12.95
N GLU A 152 -9.14 1.74 -13.39
CA GLU A 152 -9.31 2.21 -14.77
C GLU A 152 -8.84 3.65 -14.94
N ALA A 153 -8.47 4.02 -16.17
CA ALA A 153 -8.12 5.40 -16.50
C ALA A 153 -9.27 6.35 -16.14
N GLY A 154 -8.96 7.49 -15.53
CA GLY A 154 -9.94 8.48 -15.08
C GLY A 154 -10.61 8.16 -13.74
N GLN A 155 -10.45 6.96 -13.20
CA GLN A 155 -11.05 6.56 -11.92
C GLN A 155 -10.52 7.40 -10.76
N LEU A 156 -11.41 7.76 -9.83
CA LEU A 156 -11.07 8.51 -8.62
C LEU A 156 -10.80 7.54 -7.46
N LEU A 157 -9.56 7.53 -6.98
CA LEU A 157 -9.10 6.68 -5.89
C LEU A 157 -9.03 7.45 -4.59
N ARG A 158 -9.61 6.90 -3.52
CA ARG A 158 -9.45 7.43 -2.16
C ARG A 158 -8.26 6.76 -1.48
N VAL A 159 -7.22 7.54 -1.24
CA VAL A 159 -5.97 7.12 -0.60
C VAL A 159 -6.03 7.43 0.89
N VAL A 160 -5.89 6.39 1.71
CA VAL A 160 -5.94 6.46 3.18
C VAL A 160 -4.56 6.33 3.84
N SER A 161 -3.57 5.85 3.10
CA SER A 161 -2.19 5.76 3.57
C SER A 161 -1.19 5.97 2.45
N ARG A 162 0.00 6.46 2.81
CA ARG A 162 1.14 6.63 1.90
C ARG A 162 2.40 6.09 2.54
N LEU A 163 3.24 5.47 1.72
CA LEU A 163 4.53 4.93 2.11
C LEU A 163 5.55 5.24 1.02
N GLU A 164 6.78 5.57 1.40
CA GLU A 164 7.90 5.77 0.48
C GLU A 164 9.10 4.95 0.93
N VAL A 165 9.58 4.04 0.07
CA VAL A 165 10.67 3.11 0.37
C VAL A 165 11.56 2.98 -0.87
N GLY A 166 12.86 3.25 -0.73
CA GLY A 166 13.81 3.13 -1.83
C GLY A 166 13.44 3.96 -3.07
N GLY A 167 12.77 5.10 -2.87
CA GLY A 167 12.24 5.95 -3.95
C GLY A 167 10.94 5.46 -4.59
N THR A 168 10.44 4.28 -4.21
CA THR A 168 9.13 3.78 -4.63
C THR A 168 8.05 4.38 -3.73
N ARG A 169 7.02 4.97 -4.33
CA ARG A 169 5.88 5.53 -3.62
C ARG A 169 4.71 4.56 -3.67
N CYS A 170 4.14 4.25 -2.54
CA CYS A 170 2.99 3.36 -2.41
C CYS A 170 1.80 4.13 -1.82
N PHE A 171 0.62 3.92 -2.39
CA PHE A 171 -0.63 4.57 -2.01
C PHE A 171 -1.63 3.51 -1.59
N GLY A 172 -1.92 3.42 -0.29
CA GLY A 172 -2.90 2.48 0.24
C GLY A 172 -4.30 3.05 0.12
N LEU A 173 -5.19 2.27 -0.47
CA LEU A 173 -6.56 2.63 -0.78
C LEU A 173 -7.50 2.28 0.38
N GLU A 174 -8.63 2.96 0.46
CA GLU A 174 -9.68 2.64 1.46
C GLU A 174 -10.15 1.18 1.38
N SER A 175 -10.11 0.58 0.18
CA SER A 175 -10.48 -0.81 -0.07
C SER A 175 -9.42 -1.83 0.40
N GLY A 176 -8.23 -1.38 0.83
CA GLY A 176 -7.16 -2.20 1.37
C GLY A 176 -6.06 -2.58 0.36
N GLU A 177 -6.26 -2.35 -0.93
CA GLU A 177 -5.22 -2.52 -1.95
C GLU A 177 -4.25 -1.33 -2.00
N TRP A 178 -3.16 -1.52 -2.73
CA TRP A 178 -2.09 -0.56 -2.93
C TRP A 178 -1.89 -0.26 -4.41
N VAL A 179 -1.61 1.00 -4.71
CA VAL A 179 -1.01 1.43 -5.96
C VAL A 179 0.47 1.70 -5.71
N VAL A 180 1.34 1.07 -6.52
CA VAL A 180 2.80 1.17 -6.38
C VAL A 180 3.37 1.92 -7.58
N CYS A 181 4.07 3.01 -7.31
CA CYS A 181 4.62 3.94 -8.29
C CYS A 181 6.15 3.96 -8.18
N PRO A 182 6.88 3.32 -9.12
CA PRO A 182 8.34 3.39 -9.17
C PRO A 182 8.84 4.82 -9.34
N LYS A 183 10.05 5.11 -8.83
CA LYS A 183 10.66 6.45 -8.90
C LYS A 183 10.83 6.95 -10.33
N ASP A 184 11.23 6.05 -11.24
CA ASP A 184 11.70 6.40 -12.58
C ASP A 184 10.59 6.40 -13.64
N LEU A 185 9.34 6.18 -13.22
CA LEU A 185 8.18 6.20 -14.11
C LEU A 185 7.32 7.43 -13.83
N GLU A 186 6.72 7.96 -14.89
CA GLU A 186 5.71 9.00 -14.77
C GLU A 186 4.59 8.51 -13.82
N PRO A 187 4.19 9.30 -12.81
CA PRO A 187 3.25 8.85 -11.82
C PRO A 187 1.91 8.51 -12.51
N PRO A 188 1.38 7.28 -12.32
CA PRO A 188 0.10 6.89 -12.92
C PRO A 188 -1.10 7.59 -12.26
N LEU A 189 -0.87 8.46 -11.26
CA LEU A 189 -1.87 9.13 -10.45
C LEU A 189 -1.66 10.65 -10.48
N LYS A 190 -2.75 11.41 -10.65
CA LYS A 190 -2.83 12.86 -10.46
C LYS A 190 -3.45 13.18 -9.11
N GLY A 191 -2.79 13.98 -8.30
CA GLY A 191 -3.34 14.48 -7.05
C GLY A 191 -2.28 15.04 -6.10
N PRO A 192 -2.66 15.39 -4.85
CA PRO A 192 -4.00 15.23 -4.29
C PRO A 192 -5.04 16.12 -5.00
N LEU A 193 -6.27 15.61 -5.10
CA LEU A 193 -7.42 16.30 -5.69
C LEU A 193 -8.37 16.72 -4.57
N GLU A 194 -8.94 17.92 -4.72
CA GLU A 194 -9.92 18.42 -3.78
C GLU A 194 -11.30 17.83 -4.10
N VAL A 195 -11.75 16.92 -3.22
CA VAL A 195 -13.10 16.38 -3.24
C VAL A 195 -13.79 16.85 -1.97
N ARG A 196 -14.77 17.72 -2.11
CA ARG A 196 -15.51 18.27 -0.98
C ARG A 196 -16.78 17.46 -0.78
N LYS A 197 -16.99 17.00 0.46
CA LYS A 197 -18.29 16.48 0.88
C LYS A 197 -19.27 17.64 0.98
N MET A 198 -20.47 17.45 0.44
CA MET A 198 -21.58 18.38 0.49
C MET A 198 -22.53 17.93 1.62
N ASN A 199 -23.32 18.85 2.16
CA ASN A 199 -24.25 18.56 3.26
C ASN A 199 -25.57 17.94 2.78
N ASN A 200 -25.52 17.09 1.76
CA ASN A 200 -26.71 16.59 1.04
C ASN A 200 -27.61 17.75 0.57
N GLU A 201 -26.99 18.76 -0.04
CA GLU A 201 -27.72 19.94 -0.54
C GLU A 201 -28.72 19.51 -1.63
N GLU A 202 -29.95 20.02 -1.57
CA GLU A 202 -30.95 19.75 -2.61
C GLU A 202 -30.54 20.44 -3.92
N ALA A 203 -30.70 19.70 -5.03
CA ALA A 203 -30.41 20.17 -6.36
C ALA A 203 -31.50 19.71 -7.33
N GLU A 204 -31.73 20.49 -8.37
CA GLU A 204 -32.63 20.15 -9.47
C GLU A 204 -31.83 19.99 -10.77
N VAL A 205 -32.11 18.92 -11.52
CA VAL A 205 -31.50 18.69 -12.84
C VAL A 205 -32.04 19.71 -13.85
N GLN A 206 -31.15 20.56 -14.40
CA GLN A 206 -31.50 21.61 -15.36
C GLN A 206 -31.24 21.24 -16.82
N ALA A 207 -30.69 20.06 -17.09
CA ALA A 207 -30.53 19.60 -18.47
C ALA A 207 -31.88 19.53 -19.21
N GLU A 208 -31.89 19.99 -20.46
CA GLU A 208 -33.08 19.91 -21.34
C GLU A 208 -33.46 18.47 -21.66
N GLU A 209 -32.44 17.61 -21.74
CA GLU A 209 -32.56 16.18 -21.98
C GLU A 209 -32.25 15.38 -20.72
N SER A 210 -32.55 14.07 -20.76
CA SER A 210 -32.25 13.17 -19.65
C SER A 210 -30.74 12.95 -19.51
N VAL A 211 -30.22 13.03 -18.29
CA VAL A 211 -28.77 12.88 -18.02
C VAL A 211 -28.47 11.47 -17.53
N MET A 212 -27.52 10.81 -18.19
CA MET A 212 -26.99 9.53 -17.72
C MET A 212 -25.98 9.74 -16.59
N LEU A 213 -26.27 9.16 -15.43
CA LEU A 213 -25.32 9.15 -14.32
C LEU A 213 -24.10 8.29 -14.67
N ARG A 214 -22.94 8.71 -14.18
CA ARG A 214 -21.66 8.00 -14.30
C ARG A 214 -21.33 7.27 -13.00
N LYS A 215 -20.61 6.16 -13.10
CA LYS A 215 -20.06 5.46 -11.93
C LYS A 215 -18.95 6.30 -11.27
N GLU A 216 -18.21 7.03 -12.08
CA GLU A 216 -17.01 7.79 -11.72
C GLU A 216 -17.02 9.13 -12.49
N PRO A 217 -16.40 10.20 -11.98
CA PRO A 217 -16.45 11.52 -12.59
C PRO A 217 -15.50 11.64 -13.80
N THR A 218 -15.84 10.96 -14.88
CA THR A 218 -15.11 10.94 -16.15
C THR A 218 -16.07 10.61 -17.30
N ASP A 219 -15.78 11.14 -18.49
CA ASP A 219 -16.55 10.85 -19.70
C ASP A 219 -16.22 9.52 -20.38
N LEU A 220 -15.21 8.81 -19.86
CA LEU A 220 -14.77 7.55 -20.47
C LEU A 220 -15.91 6.51 -20.50
N PRO A 221 -16.00 5.69 -21.58
CA PRO A 221 -17.15 4.80 -21.78
C PRO A 221 -17.40 3.80 -20.63
N TRP A 222 -16.35 3.34 -19.95
CA TRP A 222 -16.47 2.38 -18.85
C TRP A 222 -17.21 2.95 -17.64
N ALA A 223 -17.23 4.28 -17.49
CA ALA A 223 -17.91 4.96 -16.40
C ALA A 223 -19.41 5.20 -16.70
N ALA A 224 -19.88 4.98 -17.94
CA ALA A 224 -21.29 5.13 -18.28
C ALA A 224 -22.15 4.10 -17.53
N THR A 225 -23.31 4.53 -17.02
CA THR A 225 -24.29 3.64 -16.39
C THR A 225 -25.62 3.69 -17.13
N LYS A 226 -26.55 2.77 -16.77
CA LYS A 226 -27.93 2.79 -17.27
C LYS A 226 -28.86 3.66 -16.40
N LYS A 227 -28.33 4.32 -15.37
CA LYS A 227 -29.11 5.17 -14.47
C LYS A 227 -29.27 6.53 -15.13
N VAL A 228 -30.52 6.98 -15.22
CA VAL A 228 -30.88 8.20 -15.94
C VAL A 228 -31.67 9.09 -14.98
N LEU A 229 -31.28 10.36 -14.92
CA LEU A 229 -32.07 11.40 -14.29
C LEU A 229 -32.87 12.15 -15.36
N LEU A 230 -34.15 12.36 -15.10
CA LEU A 230 -35.02 13.13 -15.97
C LEU A 230 -34.86 14.64 -15.70
N PRO A 231 -35.12 15.51 -16.68
CA PRO A 231 -35.19 16.95 -16.45
C PRO A 231 -36.08 17.29 -15.25
N LYS A 232 -35.67 18.28 -14.45
CA LYS A 232 -36.36 18.74 -13.23
C LYS A 232 -36.46 17.72 -12.10
N SER A 233 -35.71 16.61 -12.17
CA SER A 233 -35.63 15.67 -11.04
C SER A 233 -34.90 16.33 -9.87
N LYS A 234 -35.47 16.19 -8.66
CA LYS A 234 -34.81 16.58 -7.42
C LYS A 234 -33.84 15.49 -6.96
N VAL A 235 -32.63 15.89 -6.61
CA VAL A 235 -31.55 15.03 -6.11
C VAL A 235 -30.83 15.69 -4.95
N LEU A 236 -30.03 14.91 -4.21
CA LEU A 236 -29.13 15.40 -3.18
C LEU A 236 -27.70 15.40 -3.71
N ALA A 237 -27.02 16.53 -3.66
CA ALA A 237 -25.58 16.62 -3.94
C ALA A 237 -24.79 16.11 -2.73
N ILE A 238 -24.00 15.06 -2.92
CA ILE A 238 -23.23 14.38 -1.86
C ILE A 238 -21.77 14.83 -1.87
N ARG A 239 -21.16 14.94 -3.05
CA ARG A 239 -19.75 15.35 -3.20
C ARG A 239 -19.59 16.22 -4.43
N ARG A 240 -18.55 17.05 -4.43
CA ARG A 240 -18.08 17.77 -5.60
C ARG A 240 -16.59 17.59 -5.81
N ALA A 241 -16.16 17.53 -7.06
CA ALA A 241 -14.77 17.42 -7.44
C ALA A 241 -14.50 18.26 -8.70
N HIS A 242 -13.34 18.93 -8.77
CA HIS A 242 -12.90 19.59 -10.00
C HIS A 242 -11.90 18.68 -10.72
N LEU A 243 -12.28 18.14 -11.87
CA LEU A 243 -11.53 17.13 -12.61
C LEU A 243 -11.52 17.46 -14.10
N GLN A 244 -10.35 17.36 -14.73
CA GLN A 244 -10.19 17.59 -16.17
C GLN A 244 -10.70 18.96 -16.68
N GLY A 245 -10.73 19.98 -15.81
CA GLY A 245 -11.21 21.33 -16.14
C GLY A 245 -12.71 21.51 -15.94
N GLU A 246 -13.41 20.48 -15.49
CA GLU A 246 -14.85 20.48 -15.27
C GLU A 246 -15.19 20.20 -13.80
N MET A 247 -16.30 20.78 -13.33
CA MET A 247 -16.82 20.48 -12.00
C MET A 247 -17.80 19.32 -12.10
N TRP A 248 -17.55 18.28 -11.32
CA TRP A 248 -18.38 17.09 -11.21
C TRP A 248 -19.08 17.05 -9.86
N MET A 249 -20.32 16.56 -9.87
CA MET A 249 -21.15 16.37 -8.68
C MET A 249 -21.52 14.88 -8.55
N GLU A 250 -21.28 14.30 -7.39
CA GLU A 250 -21.88 13.02 -7.00
C GLU A 250 -23.26 13.32 -6.43
N VAL A 251 -24.31 12.78 -7.05
CA VAL A 251 -25.69 12.99 -6.66
C VAL A 251 -26.36 11.69 -6.24
N MET A 252 -27.44 11.81 -5.47
CA MET A 252 -28.31 10.70 -5.06
C MET A 252 -29.78 11.10 -5.14
N GLN A 253 -30.57 10.25 -5.78
CA GLN A 253 -32.03 10.35 -5.79
C GLN A 253 -32.63 9.59 -4.60
N LEU A 254 -33.76 10.06 -4.08
CA LEU A 254 -34.57 9.34 -3.12
C LEU A 254 -34.95 7.96 -3.71
N GLY A 255 -34.51 6.88 -3.06
CA GLY A 255 -34.59 5.51 -3.60
C GLY A 255 -33.23 4.85 -3.85
N GLY A 256 -32.12 5.53 -3.57
CA GLY A 256 -30.77 4.93 -3.54
C GLY A 256 -30.04 4.93 -4.88
N MET A 257 -30.61 5.54 -5.92
CA MET A 257 -29.91 5.75 -7.17
C MET A 257 -28.86 6.85 -7.00
N SER A 258 -27.57 6.51 -7.06
CA SER A 258 -26.47 7.48 -7.07
C SER A 258 -25.54 7.33 -8.26
N GLY A 259 -24.81 8.42 -8.54
CA GLY A 259 -23.75 8.50 -9.54
C GLY A 259 -23.23 9.92 -9.71
N TRP A 260 -22.25 10.08 -10.60
CA TRP A 260 -21.62 11.36 -10.93
C TRP A 260 -22.23 11.98 -12.18
N MET A 261 -22.31 13.32 -12.22
CA MET A 261 -22.67 14.08 -13.42
C MET A 261 -21.97 15.44 -13.43
N PRO A 262 -21.89 16.11 -14.60
CA PRO A 262 -21.45 17.49 -14.69
C PRO A 262 -22.26 18.42 -13.78
N ALA A 263 -21.57 19.33 -13.10
CA ALA A 263 -22.23 20.34 -12.27
C ALA A 263 -23.00 21.37 -13.11
N SER A 264 -22.67 21.53 -14.40
CA SER A 264 -23.40 22.40 -15.33
C SER A 264 -24.84 21.97 -15.54
N ASP A 265 -25.14 20.68 -15.33
CA ASP A 265 -26.45 20.09 -15.54
C ASP A 265 -27.33 20.15 -14.27
N LEU A 266 -26.83 20.79 -13.21
CA LEU A 266 -27.48 20.89 -11.90
C LEU A 266 -27.65 22.35 -11.48
N GLN A 267 -28.81 22.66 -10.90
CA GLN A 267 -29.04 23.89 -10.16
C GLN A 267 -29.16 23.54 -8.67
N LEU A 268 -28.20 23.99 -7.88
CA LEU A 268 -28.25 23.87 -6.43
C LEU A 268 -29.33 24.83 -5.89
N GLU A 269 -30.25 24.30 -5.08
CA GLU A 269 -31.18 25.14 -4.34
C GLU A 269 -30.40 25.75 -3.16
N PHE A 270 -30.05 27.04 -3.27
CA PHE A 270 -29.43 27.74 -2.16
C PHE A 270 -30.46 27.84 -1.02
N SER A 271 -30.22 27.12 0.07
CA SER A 271 -31.01 27.34 1.27
C SER A 271 -30.77 28.77 1.75
N VAL A 272 -31.84 29.56 1.82
CA VAL A 272 -31.82 30.96 2.30
C VAL A 272 -31.25 31.06 3.73
N SER A 273 -31.21 29.95 4.47
CA SER A 273 -30.64 29.87 5.82
C SER A 273 -29.13 30.12 5.91
N ASP A 274 -28.39 30.00 4.81
CA ASP A 274 -26.93 30.23 4.79
C ASP A 274 -26.53 31.67 4.45
N LEU A 275 -27.51 32.55 4.21
CA LEU A 275 -27.21 33.97 4.13
C LEU A 275 -26.74 34.46 5.51
N PRO A 276 -25.55 35.08 5.62
CA PRO A 276 -25.07 35.60 6.89
C PRO A 276 -26.12 36.54 7.46
N ARG A 277 -26.68 36.20 8.63
CA ARG A 277 -27.59 37.08 9.36
C ARG A 277 -26.86 38.39 9.56
N ARG A 278 -27.25 39.42 8.81
CA ARG A 278 -26.72 40.78 9.00
C ARG A 278 -26.99 41.16 10.45
N SER A 279 -25.95 41.18 11.28
CA SER A 279 -26.01 41.75 12.63
C SER A 279 -26.40 43.21 12.49
N ARG A 280 -27.57 43.57 13.02
CA ARG A 280 -27.99 44.95 13.21
C ARG A 280 -27.26 45.55 14.40
#